data_AF-A0A7X2LDB8-F1
#
_entry.id   AF-A0A7X2LDB8-F1
#
_cell.length_a   1.000
_cell.length_b   1.000
_cell.length_c   1.000
_cell.angle_alpha   90.00
_cell.angle_beta   90.00
_cell.angle_gamma   90.00
#
_symmetry.space_group_name_H-M   'P 1'
#
loop_
_entity.id
_entity.type
_entity.pdbx_description
1 polymer ?
#
loop_
_entity_poly.entity_id
_entity_poly.type
_entity_poly.pdbx_seq_one_letter_code
_entity_poly.pdbx_strand_id
1 'polypeptide(L)'
;MSSRAIFPDSLAQFCVTRAGEKYRPHNGVEGELFIDTWCRNCVRATHAGMEPLDFDASACLIVGATFAYTIEDAHYPKEWQYAQNGQPCCTAFVPVGETIPAPRCDRTGDLFDRDAS
;
A
#
# COMPACT_ATOMS: atom_id res chain seq x y z
N MET A 1 12.99 -13.70 -3.24
CA MET A 1 11.92 -12.68 -3.18
C MET A 1 12.50 -11.50 -2.44
N SER A 2 12.84 -10.41 -3.13
CA SER A 2 13.44 -9.24 -2.49
C SER A 2 12.51 -8.71 -1.41
N SER A 3 12.99 -8.69 -0.17
CA SER A 3 12.22 -8.15 0.95
C SER A 3 11.98 -6.66 0.72
N ARG A 4 10.72 -6.23 0.63
CA ARG A 4 10.31 -4.82 0.64
C ARG A 4 10.38 -4.24 2.07
N ALA A 5 11.45 -4.58 2.80
CA ALA A 5 11.66 -4.15 4.16
C ALA A 5 12.15 -2.69 4.15
N ILE A 6 11.49 -1.84 4.93
CA ILE A 6 11.81 -0.41 5.07
C ILE A 6 12.44 -0.17 6.44
N PHE A 7 11.88 -0.79 7.47
CA PHE A 7 12.40 -0.72 8.83
C PHE A 7 13.49 -1.77 9.05
N PRO A 8 14.52 -1.45 9.86
CA PRO A 8 15.37 -2.47 10.46
C PRO A 8 14.53 -3.47 11.27
N ASP A 9 15.00 -4.71 11.37
CA ASP A 9 14.26 -5.80 12.04
C ASP A 9 13.87 -5.45 13.48
N SER A 10 14.74 -4.75 14.21
CA SER A 10 14.46 -4.31 15.59
C SER A 10 13.26 -3.37 15.66
N LEU A 11 13.14 -2.42 14.74
CA LEU A 11 12.01 -1.50 14.68
C LEU A 11 10.74 -2.21 14.20
N ALA A 12 10.86 -3.06 13.17
CA ALA A 12 9.73 -3.85 12.67
C ALA A 12 9.13 -4.72 13.78
N GLN A 13 9.96 -5.33 14.64
CA GLN A 13 9.50 -6.14 15.76
C GLN A 13 8.63 -5.35 16.75
N PHE A 14 8.91 -4.07 16.99
CA PHE A 14 8.06 -3.21 17.82
C PHE A 14 6.72 -2.88 17.17
N CYS A 15 6.65 -2.91 15.84
CA CYS A 15 5.45 -2.60 15.07
C CYS A 15 4.55 -3.82 14.79
N VAL A 16 4.98 -5.04 15.10
CA VAL A 16 4.17 -6.27 14.89
C VAL A 16 2.80 -6.18 15.56
N THR A 17 2.71 -5.61 16.75
CA THR A 17 1.45 -5.45 17.50
C THR A 17 0.47 -4.49 16.81
N ARG A 18 0.94 -3.69 15.86
CA ARG A 18 0.16 -2.70 15.10
C ARG A 18 -0.32 -3.24 13.76
N ALA A 19 -0.12 -4.53 13.48
CA ALA A 19 -0.51 -5.14 12.21
C ALA A 19 -1.98 -4.83 11.85
N GLY A 20 -2.20 -4.30 10.64
CA GLY A 20 -3.51 -3.85 10.15
C GLY A 20 -3.91 -2.42 10.55
N GLU A 21 -3.20 -1.77 11.48
CA GLU A 21 -3.39 -0.33 11.73
C GLU A 21 -2.89 0.50 10.54
N LYS A 22 -3.57 1.63 10.29
CA LYS A 22 -3.13 2.62 9.29
C LYS A 22 -1.69 3.06 9.59
N TYR A 23 -0.88 3.15 8.54
CA TYR A 23 0.50 3.59 8.59
C TYR A 23 0.62 5.01 8.03
N ARG A 24 1.32 5.87 8.76
CA ARG A 24 1.76 7.19 8.31
C ARG A 24 3.26 7.32 8.59
N PRO A 25 4.07 7.72 7.60
CA PRO A 25 5.49 7.99 7.83
C PRO A 25 5.69 9.06 8.91
N HIS A 26 6.68 8.89 9.77
CA HIS A 26 6.99 9.84 10.82
C HIS A 26 7.60 11.14 10.28
N ASN A 27 8.34 11.06 9.16
CA ASN A 27 8.98 12.19 8.52
C ASN A 27 9.10 12.01 6.99
N GLY A 28 9.62 13.02 6.31
CA GLY A 28 9.77 13.01 4.85
C GLY A 28 10.73 11.94 4.31
N VAL A 29 11.77 11.56 5.05
CA VAL A 29 12.72 10.52 4.62
C VAL A 29 12.07 9.15 4.64
N GLU A 30 11.37 8.83 5.72
CA GLU A 30 10.59 7.59 5.83
C GLU A 30 9.47 7.55 4.76
N GLY A 31 8.86 8.69 4.48
CA GLY A 31 7.88 8.83 3.40
C GLY A 31 8.47 8.53 2.03
N GLU A 32 9.64 9.08 1.72
CA GLU A 32 10.34 8.81 0.46
C GLU A 32 10.73 7.33 0.34
N LEU A 33 11.26 6.72 1.39
CA LEU A 33 11.60 5.29 1.39
C LEU A 33 10.38 4.41 1.13
N PHE A 34 9.23 4.76 1.72
CA PHE A 34 7.98 4.03 1.48
C PHE A 34 7.51 4.19 0.03
N ILE A 35 7.53 5.42 -0.50
CA ILE A 35 7.14 5.73 -1.88
C ILE A 35 8.06 5.00 -2.87
N ASP A 36 9.37 4.98 -2.64
CA ASP A 36 10.34 4.29 -3.47
C ASP A 36 10.13 2.76 -3.46
N THR A 37 9.98 2.19 -2.26
CA THR A 37 9.82 0.74 -2.07
C THR A 37 8.51 0.21 -2.67
N TRP A 38 7.42 0.98 -2.57
CA TRP A 38 6.09 0.54 -2.96
C TRP A 38 5.54 1.26 -4.18
N CYS A 39 5.52 2.59 -4.18
CA CYS A 39 4.70 3.35 -5.12
C CYS A 39 5.38 3.56 -6.48
N ARG A 40 6.70 3.79 -6.54
CA ARG A 40 7.44 3.99 -7.80
C ARG A 40 7.40 2.78 -8.75
N ASN A 41 7.22 1.59 -8.19
CA ASN A 41 7.14 0.32 -8.92
C ASN A 41 5.70 -0.23 -9.01
N CYS A 42 4.69 0.62 -8.75
CA CYS A 42 3.29 0.23 -8.77
C CYS A 42 2.61 0.70 -10.06
N VAL A 43 1.86 -0.17 -10.74
CA VAL A 43 1.11 0.17 -11.97
C VAL A 43 0.08 1.30 -11.77
N ARG A 44 -0.30 1.59 -10.52
CA ARG A 44 -1.21 2.69 -10.19
C ARG A 44 -0.56 4.07 -10.29
N ALA A 45 0.76 4.16 -10.05
CA ALA A 45 1.52 5.41 -10.07
C ALA A 45 2.50 5.50 -11.25
N THR A 46 2.63 4.41 -12.01
CA THR A 46 3.52 4.29 -13.16
C THR A 46 2.75 3.70 -14.33
N HIS A 47 2.55 4.48 -15.38
CA HIS A 47 1.82 4.06 -16.58
C HIS A 47 2.70 3.20 -17.50
N ALA A 48 2.07 2.35 -18.32
CA ALA A 48 2.78 1.55 -19.31
C ALA A 48 3.56 2.46 -20.28
N GLY A 49 4.88 2.23 -20.39
CA GLY A 49 5.78 3.05 -21.21
C GLY A 49 6.46 4.20 -20.50
N MET A 50 6.20 4.40 -19.20
CA MET A 50 6.98 5.30 -18.35
C MET A 50 8.19 4.58 -17.78
N GLU A 51 9.36 5.22 -17.83
CA GLU A 51 10.54 4.71 -17.14
C GLU A 51 10.33 4.80 -15.62
N PRO A 52 10.98 3.95 -14.79
CA PRO A 52 10.81 3.95 -13.33
C PRO A 52 11.04 5.32 -12.63
N LEU A 53 11.68 6.26 -13.32
CA LEU A 53 11.93 7.63 -12.85
C LEU A 53 10.75 8.59 -13.08
N ASP A 54 9.81 8.25 -13.97
CA ASP A 54 8.62 9.05 -14.29
C ASP A 54 7.47 8.72 -13.32
N PHE A 55 7.75 8.69 -12.02
CA PHE A 55 6.76 8.46 -10.99
C PHE A 55 5.75 9.63 -10.92
N ASP A 56 4.46 9.33 -11.10
CA ASP A 56 3.40 10.31 -10.92
C ASP A 56 2.56 9.97 -9.69
N ALA A 57 2.85 10.64 -8.58
CA ALA A 57 2.10 10.53 -7.34
C ALA A 57 0.61 10.89 -7.51
N SER A 58 0.27 11.74 -8.49
CA SER A 58 -1.10 12.18 -8.74
C SER A 58 -1.95 11.12 -9.44
N ALA A 59 -1.33 10.18 -10.15
CA ALA A 59 -2.02 9.06 -10.80
C ALA A 59 -2.58 8.05 -9.78
N CYS A 60 -1.96 7.92 -8.61
CA CYS A 60 -2.41 7.03 -7.55
C CYS A 60 -3.20 7.79 -6.48
N LEU A 61 -4.54 7.65 -6.51
CA LEU A 61 -5.44 8.29 -5.53
C LEU A 61 -5.12 7.94 -4.07
N ILE A 62 -4.55 6.75 -3.81
CA ILE A 62 -4.12 6.35 -2.47
C ILE A 62 -2.98 7.26 -1.99
N VAL A 63 -1.96 7.46 -2.83
CA VAL A 63 -0.82 8.34 -2.50
C VAL A 63 -1.33 9.76 -2.29
N GLY A 64 -2.13 10.28 -3.22
CA GLY A 64 -2.74 11.62 -3.09
C GLY A 64 -3.52 11.80 -1.78
N ALA A 65 -4.29 10.80 -1.35
CA ALA A 65 -5.03 10.84 -0.10
C ALA A 65 -4.12 10.96 1.14
N THR A 66 -2.92 10.36 1.13
CA THR A 66 -1.97 10.51 2.25
C THR A 66 -1.41 11.93 2.41
N PHE A 67 -1.41 12.71 1.32
CA PHE A 67 -1.03 14.12 1.35
C PHE A 67 -2.20 15.04 1.70
N ALA A 68 -3.43 14.64 1.38
CA ALA A 68 -4.64 15.44 1.58
C ALA A 68 -5.25 15.32 2.99
N TYR A 69 -5.13 14.15 3.62
CA TYR A 69 -5.85 13.83 4.87
C TYR A 69 -4.90 13.50 6.03
N THR A 70 -5.36 13.69 7.28
CA THR A 70 -4.66 13.21 8.48
C THR A 70 -4.98 11.75 8.74
N ILE A 71 -4.15 11.03 9.51
CA ILE A 71 -4.29 9.57 9.69
C ILE A 71 -5.63 9.16 10.33
N GLU A 72 -6.20 10.03 11.17
CA GLU A 72 -7.50 9.84 11.82
C GLU A 72 -8.70 10.12 10.89
N ASP A 73 -8.48 10.74 9.73
CA ASP A 73 -9.56 11.02 8.79
C ASP A 73 -10.11 9.71 8.20
N ALA A 74 -11.43 9.68 7.99
CA ALA A 74 -12.11 8.57 7.34
C ALA A 74 -11.58 8.31 5.92
N HIS A 75 -11.12 9.36 5.23
CA HIS A 75 -10.58 9.30 3.87
C HIS A 75 -9.07 9.00 3.82
N TYR A 76 -8.37 8.97 4.96
CA TYR A 76 -6.98 8.50 4.97
C TYR A 76 -6.96 7.03 4.55
N PRO A 77 -6.12 6.66 3.57
CA PRO A 77 -6.18 5.34 2.95
C PRO A 77 -5.95 4.24 3.97
N LYS A 78 -6.73 3.17 3.87
CA LYS A 78 -6.57 1.95 4.67
C LYS A 78 -5.47 1.05 4.11
N GLU A 79 -5.08 1.28 2.86
CA GLU A 79 -4.13 0.45 2.13
C GLU A 79 -2.71 0.61 2.68
N TRP A 80 -2.36 1.79 3.18
CA TRP A 80 -1.11 2.02 3.89
C TRP A 80 -1.28 1.56 5.32
N GLN A 81 -0.67 0.44 5.67
CA GLN A 81 -0.79 -0.19 6.98
C GLN A 81 0.47 -0.93 7.39
N TYR A 82 0.58 -1.26 8.69
CA TYR A 82 1.59 -2.20 9.15
C TYR A 82 1.21 -3.63 8.72
N ALA A 83 2.16 -4.35 8.13
CA ALA A 83 2.03 -5.77 7.81
C ALA A 83 2.20 -6.63 9.07
N GLN A 84 1.93 -7.94 8.94
CA GLN A 84 2.07 -8.90 10.06
C GLN A 84 3.49 -9.00 10.62
N ASN A 85 4.51 -8.71 9.80
CA ASN A 85 5.91 -8.66 10.23
C ASN A 85 6.32 -7.29 10.77
N GLY A 86 5.37 -6.37 10.99
CA GLY A 86 5.59 -5.01 11.47
C GLY A 86 6.23 -4.05 10.46
N GLN A 87 6.53 -4.50 9.24
CA GLN A 87 6.97 -3.60 8.16
C GLN A 87 5.79 -2.78 7.64
N PRO A 88 5.98 -1.51 7.30
CA PRO A 88 4.94 -0.74 6.62
C PRO A 88 4.76 -1.26 5.19
N CYS A 89 3.52 -1.37 4.76
CA CYS A 89 3.16 -1.89 3.44
C CYS A 89 2.00 -1.13 2.79
N CYS A 90 1.89 -1.25 1.47
CA CYS A 90 0.71 -0.86 0.72
C CYS A 90 -0.02 -2.12 0.24
N THR A 91 -1.21 -2.41 0.79
CA THR A 91 -1.97 -3.63 0.45
C THR A 91 -2.61 -3.59 -0.94
N ALA A 92 -2.66 -2.42 -1.58
CA ALA A 92 -3.12 -2.23 -2.95
C ALA A 92 -1.97 -2.14 -3.98
N PHE A 93 -0.74 -2.43 -3.56
CA PHE A 93 0.40 -2.52 -4.47
C PHE A 93 0.16 -3.59 -5.53
N VAL A 94 0.39 -3.20 -6.79
CA VAL A 94 0.38 -4.09 -7.94
C VAL A 94 1.62 -3.71 -8.75
N PRO A 95 2.59 -4.62 -8.93
CA PRO A 95 3.83 -4.27 -9.62
C PRO A 95 3.56 -3.86 -11.07
N VAL A 96 4.40 -2.98 -11.60
CA VAL A 96 4.36 -2.62 -13.03
C VAL A 96 4.46 -3.88 -13.89
N GLY A 97 3.62 -3.95 -14.94
CA GLY A 97 3.50 -5.12 -15.81
C GLY A 97 2.39 -6.08 -15.40
N GLU A 98 1.84 -5.96 -14.18
CA GLU A 98 0.65 -6.69 -13.76
C GLU A 98 -0.62 -5.85 -13.91
N THR A 99 -1.76 -6.53 -14.07
CA THR A 99 -3.08 -5.88 -14.16
C THR A 99 -3.63 -5.60 -12.77
N ILE A 100 -4.15 -4.40 -12.55
CA ILE A 100 -4.88 -4.08 -11.31
C ILE A 100 -6.06 -5.05 -11.16
N PRO A 101 -6.15 -5.81 -10.04
CA PRO A 101 -7.29 -6.69 -9.80
C PRO A 101 -8.60 -5.92 -9.86
N ALA A 102 -9.59 -6.48 -10.56
CA ALA A 102 -10.92 -5.93 -10.56
C ALA A 102 -11.46 -5.87 -9.11
N PRO A 103 -12.14 -4.78 -8.72
CA PRO A 103 -12.77 -4.72 -7.41
C PRO A 103 -13.75 -5.89 -7.28
N ARG A 104 -13.82 -6.50 -6.08
CA ARG A 104 -14.85 -7.49 -5.79
C ARG A 104 -16.21 -6.83 -5.97
N CYS A 105 -17.10 -7.49 -6.70
CA CYS A 105 -18.46 -6.99 -6.87
C CYS A 105 -19.26 -7.29 -5.60
N ASP A 106 -19.72 -6.25 -4.90
CA ASP A 106 -20.50 -6.40 -3.67
C ASP A 106 -21.87 -7.08 -3.90
N ARG A 107 -22.29 -7.24 -5.15
CA ARG A 107 -23.55 -7.87 -5.54
C ARG A 107 -23.44 -9.37 -5.84
N THR A 108 -22.26 -9.97 -5.71
CA THR A 108 -22.02 -11.39 -6.07
C THR A 108 -21.45 -12.22 -4.91
N GLY A 109 -21.48 -11.72 -3.68
CA GLY A 109 -20.93 -12.43 -2.51
C GLY A 109 -21.62 -13.77 -2.25
N ASP A 110 -22.93 -13.82 -2.45
CA ASP A 110 -23.80 -14.99 -2.27
C ASP A 110 -23.55 -16.12 -3.29
N LEU A 111 -22.85 -15.84 -4.41
CA LEU A 111 -22.51 -16.87 -5.40
C LEU A 111 -21.36 -17.79 -4.98
N PHE A 112 -20.57 -17.40 -3.98
CA PHE A 112 -19.36 -18.11 -3.57
C PHE A 112 -19.37 -18.57 -2.10
N ASP A 113 -20.41 -18.24 -1.33
CA ASP A 113 -20.65 -18.74 0.03
C ASP A 113 -21.30 -20.14 0.03
N ARG A 114 -20.69 -21.08 -0.68
CA ARG A 114 -20.96 -22.52 -0.56
C ARG A 114 -19.63 -23.20 -0.27
N ASP A 115 -19.31 -23.31 1.01
CA ASP A 115 -18.58 -24.42 1.67
C ASP A 115 -18.10 -23.97 3.06
N ALA A 116 -19.07 -23.77 3.96
CA ALA A 116 -18.84 -23.81 5.40
C ALA A 116 -19.90 -24.75 6.00
N SER A 117 -19.63 -26.04 5.92
CA SER A 117 -20.31 -27.11 6.66
C SER A 117 -19.29 -28.16 7.04
#